data_AF-A0AAD7SCH5-F1
#
_entry.id   AF-A0AAD7SCH5-F1
#
_cell.length_a   1.000
_cell.length_b   1.000
_cell.length_c   1.000
_cell.angle_alpha   90.00
_cell.angle_beta   90.00
_cell.angle_gamma   90.00
#
_symmetry.space_group_name_H-M   'P 1'
#
loop_
_entity.id
_entity.type
_entity.pdbx_description
1 polymer ?
#
loop_
_entity_poly.entity_id
_entity_poly.type
_entity_poly.pdbx_seq_one_letter_code
_entity_poly.pdbx_strand_id
1 'polypeptide(L)'
;MNSLCGLLLFCGICFMTLGWANSVGQVPENIQKDFKKLKEQLHLVHNKENDDLFGNPLFLKKPDVFNSNLMEGEKKLLMQETLEVSLKILTNLMKHTPEEEMRTNILAVRGRVEDLRDRYYLDKDHILQKRLKALWDIKTDELETQRKAVYELMDVYNKANKLGSEIHEKKIRRRRRQAQRSSTKLL
;
A
#
# COMPACT_ATOMS: atom_id res chain seq x y z
N MET A 1 -29.49 31.99 -30.06
CA MET A 1 -28.14 32.50 -29.73
C MET A 1 -28.25 33.30 -28.44
N ASN A 2 -27.55 33.11 -27.33
CA ASN A 2 -26.71 32.07 -26.74
C ASN A 2 -27.00 32.20 -25.22
N SER A 3 -27.40 31.13 -24.53
CA SER A 3 -26.51 30.34 -23.65
C SER A 3 -25.54 31.19 -22.83
N LEU A 4 -25.78 31.31 -21.50
CA LEU A 4 -24.77 31.41 -20.43
C LEU A 4 -25.30 31.79 -19.01
N CYS A 5 -26.61 31.71 -18.72
CA CYS A 5 -27.12 31.93 -17.34
C CYS A 5 -27.56 30.67 -16.59
N GLY A 6 -27.33 29.47 -17.15
CA GLY A 6 -27.68 28.19 -16.54
C GLY A 6 -26.54 27.45 -15.84
N LEU A 7 -25.42 28.12 -15.54
CA LEU A 7 -24.16 27.45 -15.11
C LEU A 7 -23.58 27.96 -13.78
N LEU A 8 -24.38 28.65 -12.95
CA LEU A 8 -23.92 29.16 -11.65
C LEU A 8 -24.73 28.67 -10.44
N LEU A 9 -25.42 27.53 -10.57
CA LEU A 9 -26.16 26.91 -9.45
C LEU A 9 -25.75 25.45 -9.14
N PHE A 10 -24.56 25.01 -9.59
CA PHE A 10 -24.04 23.65 -9.29
C PHE A 10 -22.64 23.60 -8.68
N CYS A 11 -22.18 24.68 -8.04
CA CYS A 11 -20.92 24.69 -7.28
C CYS A 11 -21.10 24.93 -5.76
N GLY A 12 -22.33 24.82 -5.24
CA GLY A 12 -22.66 25.23 -3.87
C GLY A 12 -22.60 24.16 -2.78
N ILE A 13 -22.48 22.87 -3.07
CA ILE A 13 -22.57 21.80 -2.03
C ILE A 13 -21.57 20.66 -2.27
N CYS A 14 -20.26 20.96 -2.36
CA CYS A 14 -19.22 19.92 -2.38
C CYS A 14 -18.06 20.12 -1.40
N PHE A 15 -18.17 21.01 -0.40
CA PHE A 15 -17.03 21.29 0.49
C PHE A 15 -17.22 21.01 1.98
N MET A 16 -18.24 20.25 2.37
CA MET A 16 -18.46 19.89 3.79
C MET A 16 -18.67 18.38 4.00
N THR A 17 -17.82 17.53 3.42
CA THR A 17 -17.54 16.17 3.91
C THR A 17 -16.17 15.68 3.41
N LEU A 18 -15.10 16.42 3.72
CA LEU A 18 -13.74 15.85 3.72
C LEU A 18 -13.37 15.30 5.11
N GLY A 19 -14.37 14.76 5.82
CA GLY A 19 -14.10 13.56 6.60
C GLY A 19 -14.04 12.45 5.57
N TRP A 20 -12.88 11.83 5.40
CA TRP A 20 -12.77 10.63 4.58
C TRP A 20 -13.77 9.64 5.18
N ALA A 21 -14.93 9.54 4.54
CA ALA A 21 -15.80 8.43 4.78
C ALA A 21 -14.92 7.21 4.60
N ASN A 22 -14.78 6.42 5.65
CA ASN A 22 -14.41 5.03 5.53
C ASN A 22 -15.49 4.38 4.65
N SER A 23 -15.47 4.62 3.34
CA SER A 23 -15.97 3.63 2.41
C SER A 23 -14.94 2.53 2.53
N VAL A 24 -15.15 1.63 3.49
CA VAL A 24 -14.79 0.23 3.29
C VAL A 24 -15.51 -0.11 2.00
N GLY A 25 -14.83 0.09 0.86
CA GLY A 25 -15.32 -0.28 -0.44
C GLY A 25 -15.50 -1.77 -0.35
N GLN A 26 -16.73 -2.19 -0.08
CA GLN A 26 -17.05 -3.59 0.11
C GLN A 26 -16.54 -4.31 -1.14
N VAL A 27 -15.69 -5.32 -0.93
CA VAL A 27 -15.14 -6.10 -2.04
C VAL A 27 -16.31 -6.52 -2.92
N PRO A 28 -16.31 -6.21 -4.24
CA PRO A 28 -17.42 -6.57 -5.12
C PRO A 28 -17.82 -8.04 -4.99
N GLU A 29 -19.11 -8.36 -5.05
CA GLU A 29 -19.63 -9.71 -4.77
C GLU A 29 -19.00 -10.79 -5.67
N ASN A 30 -18.76 -10.47 -6.94
CA ASN A 30 -18.09 -11.37 -7.87
C ASN A 30 -16.66 -11.71 -7.40
N ILE A 31 -15.93 -10.73 -6.87
CA ILE A 31 -14.59 -10.95 -6.31
C ILE A 31 -14.71 -11.80 -5.05
N GLN A 32 -15.65 -11.50 -4.15
CA GLN A 32 -15.86 -12.32 -2.94
C GLN A 32 -16.16 -13.79 -3.29
N LYS A 33 -16.95 -14.02 -4.34
CA LYS A 33 -17.27 -15.36 -4.82
C LYS A 33 -16.03 -16.10 -5.33
N ASP A 34 -15.17 -15.44 -6.10
CA ASP A 34 -13.91 -16.02 -6.60
C ASP A 34 -13.00 -16.45 -5.42
N PHE A 35 -12.85 -15.58 -4.41
CA PHE A 35 -12.07 -15.90 -3.21
C PHE A 35 -12.70 -17.00 -2.35
N LYS A 36 -14.03 -17.02 -2.22
CA LYS A 36 -14.75 -18.06 -1.48
C LYS A 36 -14.56 -19.42 -2.13
N LYS A 37 -14.75 -19.51 -3.45
CA LYS A 37 -14.58 -20.75 -4.22
C LYS A 37 -13.16 -21.30 -4.08
N LEU A 38 -12.14 -20.43 -4.17
CA LEU A 38 -10.75 -20.85 -3.99
C LEU A 38 -10.46 -21.37 -2.57
N LYS A 39 -11.03 -20.73 -1.53
CA LYS A 39 -10.87 -21.20 -0.14
C LYS A 39 -11.51 -22.58 0.07
N GLU A 40 -12.69 -22.81 -0.50
CA GLU A 40 -13.39 -24.09 -0.42
C GLU A 40 -12.58 -25.21 -1.09
N GLN A 41 -12.03 -24.97 -2.28
CA GLN A 41 -11.16 -25.94 -2.99
C GLN A 41 -9.86 -26.23 -2.26
N LEU A 42 -9.33 -25.27 -1.49
CA LEU A 42 -8.15 -25.46 -0.65
C LEU A 42 -8.49 -26.09 0.71
N HIS A 43 -9.75 -26.47 0.96
CA HIS A 43 -10.22 -26.99 2.23
C HIS A 43 -9.91 -26.07 3.43
N LEU A 44 -9.88 -24.75 3.22
CA LEU A 44 -9.57 -23.74 4.24
C LEU A 44 -10.79 -23.42 5.12
N VAL A 45 -11.37 -24.45 5.73
CA VAL A 45 -12.47 -24.35 6.70
C VAL A 45 -11.91 -24.35 8.12
N HIS A 46 -12.48 -23.57 9.04
CA HIS A 46 -12.14 -23.67 10.46
C HIS A 46 -12.47 -25.07 10.97
N ASN A 47 -11.43 -25.88 11.18
CA ASN A 47 -11.51 -27.20 11.79
C ASN A 47 -10.22 -27.45 12.59
N LYS A 48 -10.20 -28.52 13.40
CA LYS A 48 -9.10 -28.84 14.31
C LYS A 48 -7.76 -29.13 13.59
N GLU A 49 -7.81 -29.48 12.30
CA GLU A 49 -6.64 -29.74 11.45
C GLU A 49 -6.00 -28.44 10.90
N ASN A 50 -6.79 -27.37 10.78
CA ASN A 50 -6.36 -26.08 10.26
C ASN A 50 -6.05 -25.05 11.36
N ASP A 51 -6.02 -25.44 12.63
CA ASP A 51 -5.84 -24.51 13.77
C ASP A 51 -4.50 -23.74 13.66
N ASP A 52 -3.46 -24.40 13.16
CA ASP A 52 -2.14 -23.79 12.88
C ASP A 52 -2.17 -22.74 11.75
N LEU A 53 -3.09 -22.85 10.79
CA LEU A 53 -3.24 -21.90 9.68
C LEU A 53 -3.84 -20.56 10.14
N PHE A 54 -4.71 -20.60 11.15
CA PHE A 54 -5.44 -19.42 11.63
C PHE A 54 -4.76 -18.75 12.84
N GLY A 55 -3.95 -19.49 13.60
CA GLY A 55 -3.20 -18.94 14.74
C GLY A 55 -2.04 -18.02 14.38
N ASN A 56 -1.52 -18.07 13.14
CA ASN A 56 -0.29 -17.37 12.76
C ASN A 56 -0.32 -16.77 11.34
N PRO A 57 -1.18 -15.75 11.09
CA PRO A 57 -1.41 -15.25 9.73
C PRO A 57 -0.13 -14.66 9.11
N LEU A 58 0.08 -14.92 7.82
CA LEU A 58 1.32 -14.54 7.12
C LEU A 58 1.54 -13.02 7.02
N PHE A 59 0.48 -12.27 6.70
CA PHE A 59 0.55 -10.83 6.46
C PHE A 59 -0.05 -9.99 7.59
N LEU A 60 -0.98 -10.58 8.35
CA LEU A 60 -1.78 -9.88 9.37
C LEU A 60 -1.36 -10.25 10.80
N LYS A 61 -0.15 -10.81 10.95
CA LYS A 61 0.38 -11.35 12.22
C LYS A 61 0.42 -10.33 13.36
N LYS A 62 0.43 -9.04 13.04
CA LYS A 62 0.26 -7.96 14.01
C LYS A 62 -1.00 -7.16 13.63
N PRO A 63 -1.88 -6.84 14.59
CA PRO A 63 -3.10 -6.06 14.33
C PRO A 63 -2.83 -4.66 13.72
N ASP A 64 -1.58 -4.20 13.77
CA ASP A 64 -1.17 -2.85 13.40
C ASP A 64 -0.29 -2.74 12.16
N VAL A 65 -0.03 -3.82 11.40
CA VAL A 65 0.86 -3.72 10.21
C VAL A 65 0.39 -2.61 9.25
N PHE A 66 -0.92 -2.52 9.01
CA PHE A 66 -1.52 -1.50 8.15
C PHE A 66 -2.26 -0.38 8.92
N ASN A 67 -2.56 -0.59 10.21
CA ASN A 67 -3.22 0.39 11.10
C ASN A 67 -2.24 1.24 11.93
N SER A 68 -0.94 0.98 11.82
CA SER A 68 0.11 1.75 12.49
C SER A 68 0.15 3.22 12.04
N ASN A 69 0.82 4.04 12.86
CA ASN A 69 1.12 5.46 12.61
C ASN A 69 2.10 5.70 11.44
N LEU A 70 2.19 4.75 10.51
CA LEU A 70 2.98 4.85 9.29
C LEU A 70 2.47 6.01 8.42
N MET A 71 3.40 6.67 7.74
CA MET A 71 3.09 7.64 6.71
C MET A 71 2.48 6.95 5.49
N GLU A 72 1.68 7.70 4.73
CA GLU A 72 0.99 7.19 3.54
C GLU A 72 1.92 6.47 2.56
N GLY A 73 3.13 6.99 2.33
CA GLY A 73 4.12 6.37 1.46
C GLY A 73 4.62 5.01 1.97
N GLU A 74 4.77 4.86 3.29
CA GLU A 74 5.19 3.60 3.91
C GLU A 74 4.07 2.55 3.82
N LYS A 75 2.82 2.97 4.06
CA LYS A 75 1.64 2.11 3.89
C LYS A 75 1.48 1.64 2.45
N LYS A 76 1.62 2.55 1.48
CA LYS A 76 1.55 2.24 0.05
C LYS A 76 2.62 1.24 -0.36
N LEU A 77 3.87 1.45 0.07
CA LEU A 77 4.99 0.54 -0.20
C LEU A 77 4.73 -0.84 0.40
N LEU A 78 4.34 -0.91 1.67
CA LEU A 78 4.06 -2.17 2.34
C LEU A 78 2.92 -2.95 1.65
N MET A 79 1.88 -2.24 1.21
CA MET A 79 0.78 -2.85 0.48
C MET A 79 1.22 -3.36 -0.90
N GLN A 80 2.02 -2.58 -1.63
CA GLN A 80 2.59 -3.00 -2.90
C GLN A 80 3.39 -4.31 -2.75
N GLU A 81 4.30 -4.37 -1.77
CA GLU A 81 5.11 -5.56 -1.49
C GLU A 81 4.23 -6.76 -1.09
N THR A 82 3.19 -6.53 -0.29
CA THR A 82 2.24 -7.57 0.14
C THR A 82 1.50 -8.17 -1.06
N LEU A 83 1.05 -7.33 -2.00
CA LEU A 83 0.40 -7.78 -3.23
C LEU A 83 1.39 -8.52 -4.14
N GLU A 84 2.64 -8.06 -4.26
CA GLU A 84 3.68 -8.77 -5.03
C GLU A 84 3.97 -10.18 -4.48
N VAL A 85 4.12 -10.31 -3.16
CA VAL A 85 4.32 -11.61 -2.51
C VAL A 85 3.07 -12.49 -2.71
N SER A 86 1.87 -11.94 -2.57
CA SER A 86 0.61 -12.66 -2.80
C SER A 86 0.53 -13.21 -4.23
N LEU A 87 0.89 -12.40 -5.23
CA LEU A 87 0.94 -12.82 -6.63
C LEU A 87 1.96 -13.94 -6.89
N LYS A 88 3.13 -13.89 -6.23
CA LYS A 88 4.13 -14.98 -6.28
C LYS A 88 3.57 -16.26 -5.66
N ILE A 89 2.89 -16.18 -4.51
CA ILE A 89 2.24 -17.33 -3.87
C ILE A 89 1.19 -17.94 -4.80
N LEU A 90 0.28 -17.13 -5.36
CA LEU A 90 -0.76 -17.62 -6.28
C LEU A 90 -0.16 -18.25 -7.54
N THR A 91 0.93 -17.68 -8.06
CA THR A 91 1.65 -18.24 -9.21
C THR A 91 2.27 -19.60 -8.89
N ASN A 92 2.86 -19.76 -7.71
CA ASN A 92 3.43 -21.04 -7.28
C ASN A 92 2.33 -22.06 -6.97
N LEU A 93 1.24 -21.64 -6.31
CA LEU A 93 0.09 -22.50 -6.06
C LEU A 93 -0.44 -23.08 -7.38
N MET A 94 -0.65 -22.22 -8.39
CA MET A 94 -1.10 -22.64 -9.71
C MET A 94 -0.18 -23.67 -10.38
N LYS A 95 1.15 -23.55 -10.21
CA LYS A 95 2.12 -24.51 -10.77
C LYS A 95 2.02 -25.91 -10.14
N HIS A 96 1.58 -25.98 -8.89
CA HIS A 96 1.48 -27.23 -8.13
C HIS A 96 0.05 -27.79 -8.10
N THR A 97 -0.90 -27.13 -8.75
CA THR A 97 -2.28 -27.59 -8.87
C THR A 97 -2.48 -28.36 -10.18
N PRO A 98 -2.77 -29.67 -10.14
CA PRO A 98 -3.01 -30.46 -11.36
C PRO A 98 -4.44 -30.30 -11.91
N GLU A 99 -5.40 -29.87 -11.09
CA GLU A 99 -6.81 -29.77 -11.45
C GLU A 99 -7.11 -28.46 -12.22
N GLU A 100 -7.56 -28.59 -13.47
CA GLU A 100 -7.80 -27.43 -14.37
C GLU A 100 -8.88 -26.46 -13.85
N GLU A 101 -9.91 -26.96 -13.17
CA GLU A 101 -10.92 -26.10 -12.55
C GLU A 101 -10.30 -25.22 -11.45
N MET A 102 -9.50 -25.82 -10.58
CA MET A 102 -8.82 -25.09 -9.52
C MET A 102 -7.79 -24.10 -10.08
N ARG A 103 -7.05 -24.47 -11.13
CA ARG A 103 -6.14 -23.54 -11.84
C ARG A 103 -6.87 -22.33 -12.40
N THR A 104 -8.05 -22.53 -12.99
CA THR A 104 -8.88 -21.44 -13.53
C THR A 104 -9.32 -20.47 -12.43
N ASN A 105 -9.73 -21.00 -11.27
CA ASN A 105 -10.12 -20.16 -10.13
C ASN A 105 -8.92 -19.41 -9.54
N ILE A 106 -7.74 -20.05 -9.43
CA ILE A 106 -6.49 -19.39 -9.01
C ILE A 106 -6.14 -18.25 -9.98
N LEU A 107 -6.26 -18.48 -11.29
CA LEU A 107 -5.99 -17.48 -12.31
C LEU A 107 -6.95 -16.29 -12.21
N ALA A 108 -8.23 -16.53 -11.97
CA ALA A 108 -9.23 -15.47 -11.76
C ALA A 108 -8.87 -14.60 -10.54
N VAL A 109 -8.60 -15.22 -9.38
CA VAL A 109 -8.18 -14.51 -8.16
C VAL A 109 -6.87 -13.74 -8.38
N ARG A 110 -5.89 -14.36 -9.05
CA ARG A 110 -4.62 -13.72 -9.40
C ARG A 110 -4.86 -12.47 -10.25
N GLY A 111 -5.70 -12.55 -11.28
CA GLY A 111 -6.06 -11.40 -12.11
C GLY A 111 -6.67 -10.25 -11.31
N ARG A 112 -7.55 -10.53 -10.34
CA ARG A 112 -8.11 -9.50 -9.43
C ARG A 112 -7.04 -8.80 -8.60
N VAL A 113 -6.06 -9.56 -8.10
CA VAL A 113 -4.96 -9.01 -7.31
C VAL A 113 -4.02 -8.18 -8.19
N GLU A 114 -3.76 -8.60 -9.43
CA GLU A 114 -3.00 -7.83 -10.41
C GLU A 114 -3.70 -6.51 -10.75
N ASP A 115 -4.99 -6.54 -11.08
CA ASP A 115 -5.77 -5.33 -11.36
C ASP A 115 -5.75 -4.33 -10.20
N LEU A 116 -5.86 -4.82 -8.96
CA LEU A 116 -5.82 -3.99 -7.76
C LEU A 116 -4.45 -3.33 -7.58
N ARG A 117 -3.37 -4.13 -7.73
CA ARG A 117 -1.99 -3.64 -7.67
C ARG A 117 -1.77 -2.58 -8.74
N ASP A 118 -2.12 -2.87 -9.99
CA ASP A 118 -1.83 -2.02 -11.14
C ASP A 118 -2.58 -0.70 -11.10
N ARG A 119 -3.78 -0.70 -10.51
CA ARG A 119 -4.61 0.50 -10.37
C ARG A 119 -4.14 1.46 -9.29
N TYR A 120 -3.69 0.95 -8.14
CA TYR A 120 -3.49 1.79 -6.95
C TYR A 120 -2.06 1.78 -6.39
N TYR A 121 -1.31 0.71 -6.65
CA TYR A 121 -0.05 0.42 -5.96
C TYR A 121 1.14 0.22 -6.90
N LEU A 122 0.91 0.16 -8.21
CA LEU A 122 1.98 0.10 -9.19
C LEU A 122 2.54 1.51 -9.39
N ASP A 123 3.53 1.88 -8.57
CA ASP A 123 4.51 2.84 -9.04
C ASP A 123 5.40 2.11 -10.05
N LYS A 124 5.47 2.63 -11.28
CA LYS A 124 6.12 2.02 -12.46
C LYS A 124 7.61 1.72 -12.26
N ASP A 125 8.17 2.21 -11.17
CA ASP A 125 9.56 2.06 -10.81
C ASP A 125 9.65 1.34 -9.46
N HIS A 126 9.86 0.01 -9.49
CA HIS A 126 10.38 -0.79 -8.36
C HIS A 126 11.78 -0.32 -7.87
N ILE A 127 12.18 0.90 -8.22
CA ILE A 127 13.45 1.53 -7.88
C ILE A 127 13.60 1.62 -6.37
N LEU A 128 12.53 1.92 -5.61
CA LEU A 128 12.64 2.03 -4.16
C LEU A 128 12.91 0.66 -3.51
N GLN A 129 12.14 -0.38 -3.87
CA GLN A 129 12.37 -1.76 -3.40
C GLN A 129 13.79 -2.23 -3.75
N LYS A 130 14.23 -2.02 -5.00
CA LYS A 130 15.60 -2.36 -5.44
C LYS A 130 16.67 -1.62 -4.64
N ARG A 131 16.47 -0.32 -4.36
CA ARG A 131 17.39 0.48 -3.55
C ARG A 131 17.41 0.03 -2.09
N LEU A 132 16.27 -0.29 -1.50
CA LEU A 132 16.19 -0.81 -0.13
C LEU A 132 16.89 -2.16 0.00
N LYS A 133 16.65 -3.07 -0.95
CA LYS A 133 17.35 -4.35 -0.99
C LYS A 133 18.87 -4.16 -1.12
N ALA A 134 19.31 -3.29 -2.03
CA ALA A 134 20.73 -2.99 -2.18
C ALA A 134 21.36 -2.43 -0.89
N LEU A 135 20.61 -1.66 -0.09
CA LEU A 135 21.06 -1.17 1.21
C LEU A 135 21.12 -2.29 2.26
N TRP A 136 20.12 -3.18 2.30
CA TRP A 136 20.10 -4.32 3.24
C TRP A 136 21.17 -5.37 2.93
N ASP A 137 21.54 -5.51 1.66
CA ASP A 137 22.58 -6.44 1.21
C ASP A 137 24.01 -5.91 1.47
N ILE A 138 24.17 -4.70 2.02
CA ILE A 138 25.49 -4.14 2.39
C ILE A 138 26.09 -4.95 3.54
N LYS A 139 27.29 -5.50 3.31
CA LYS A 139 28.06 -6.22 4.31
C LYS A 139 28.80 -5.26 5.25
N THR A 140 28.16 -4.92 6.37
CA THR A 140 28.63 -3.89 7.31
C THR A 140 29.87 -4.29 8.11
N ASP A 141 30.22 -5.57 8.11
CA ASP A 141 31.37 -6.16 8.81
C ASP A 141 32.67 -6.15 7.97
N GLU A 142 32.58 -5.94 6.66
CA GLU A 142 33.75 -5.88 5.78
C GLU A 142 34.49 -4.52 5.91
N LEU A 143 35.80 -4.56 6.17
CA LEU A 143 36.63 -3.37 6.38
C LEU A 143 36.61 -2.41 5.18
N GLU A 144 36.60 -2.93 3.95
CA GLU A 144 36.52 -2.11 2.74
C GLU A 144 35.19 -1.35 2.65
N THR A 145 34.08 -2.03 2.98
CA THR A 145 32.75 -1.43 3.04
C THR A 145 32.69 -0.32 4.08
N GLN A 146 33.25 -0.54 5.27
CA GLN A 146 33.32 0.49 6.32
C GLN A 146 34.10 1.72 5.86
N ARG A 147 35.24 1.54 5.18
CA ARG A 147 36.03 2.65 4.63
C ARG A 147 35.26 3.46 3.58
N LYS A 148 34.57 2.80 2.65
CA LYS A 148 33.69 3.46 1.66
C LYS A 148 32.55 4.21 2.34
N ALA A 149 31.92 3.60 3.34
CA ALA A 149 30.85 4.24 4.10
C ALA A 149 31.32 5.51 4.81
N VAL A 150 32.51 5.48 5.44
CA VAL A 150 33.11 6.67 6.08
C VAL A 150 33.44 7.75 5.05
N TYR A 151 33.95 7.38 3.87
CA TYR A 151 34.24 8.32 2.78
C TYR A 151 32.99 9.10 2.33
N GLU A 152 31.84 8.43 2.21
CA GLU A 152 30.58 9.04 1.76
C GLU A 152 29.73 9.67 2.89
N LEU A 153 30.10 9.44 4.16
CA LEU A 153 29.24 9.73 5.31
C LEU A 153 28.86 11.21 5.42
N MET A 154 29.77 12.13 5.09
CA MET A 154 29.50 13.57 5.13
C MET A 154 28.41 13.95 4.13
N ASP A 155 28.46 13.41 2.91
CA ASP A 155 27.45 13.67 1.89
C ASP A 155 26.09 13.09 2.25
N VAL A 156 26.08 11.87 2.81
CA VAL A 156 24.86 11.23 3.32
C VAL A 156 24.25 12.08 4.44
N TYR A 157 25.06 12.55 5.39
CA TYR A 157 24.61 13.42 6.48
C TYR A 157 23.98 14.71 5.96
N ASN A 158 24.66 15.39 5.02
CA ASN A 158 24.16 16.64 4.44
C ASN A 158 22.83 16.45 3.69
N LYS A 159 22.71 15.37 2.92
CA LYS A 159 21.46 15.00 2.23
C LYS A 159 20.34 14.70 3.22
N ALA A 160 20.63 13.95 4.29
CA ALA A 160 19.67 13.63 5.34
C ALA A 160 19.18 14.89 6.07
N ASN A 161 20.10 15.78 6.45
CA ASN A 161 19.77 17.03 7.14
C ASN A 161 18.88 17.94 6.27
N LYS A 162 19.23 18.11 4.98
CA LYS A 162 18.43 18.88 4.03
C LYS A 162 17.01 18.31 3.90
N LEU A 163 16.89 17.01 3.67
CA LEU A 163 15.59 16.35 3.52
C LEU A 163 14.73 16.49 4.80
N GLY A 164 15.34 16.30 5.98
CA GLY A 164 14.67 16.46 7.27
C GLY A 164 14.11 17.88 7.46
N SER A 165 14.91 18.90 7.12
CA SER A 165 14.48 20.30 7.15
C SER A 165 13.30 20.58 6.20
N GLU A 166 13.37 20.11 4.95
CA GLU A 166 12.29 20.29 3.97
C GLU A 166 10.97 19.65 4.42
N ILE A 167 11.02 18.45 5.00
CA ILE A 167 9.85 17.76 5.55
C ILE A 167 9.26 18.58 6.70
N HIS A 168 10.10 19.07 7.60
CA HIS A 168 9.68 19.87 8.75
C HIS A 168 9.01 21.18 8.30
N GLU A 169 9.61 21.90 7.37
CA GLU A 169 9.04 23.13 6.82
C GLU A 169 7.70 22.89 6.13
N LYS A 170 7.58 21.83 5.32
CA LYS A 170 6.31 21.46 4.67
C LYS A 170 5.22 21.22 5.70
N LYS A 171 5.53 20.58 6.82
CA LYS A 171 4.60 20.34 7.93
C LYS A 171 4.15 21.64 8.60
N ILE A 172 5.08 22.57 8.88
CA ILE A 172 4.77 23.89 9.44
C ILE A 172 3.86 24.69 8.49
N ARG A 173 4.21 24.75 7.20
CA ARG A 173 3.43 25.48 6.18
C ARG A 173 1.99 24.96 6.09
N ARG A 174 1.80 23.63 6.14
CA ARG A 174 0.47 23.02 6.17
C ARG A 174 -0.34 23.45 7.41
N ARG A 175 0.27 23.43 8.60
CA ARG A 175 -0.39 23.87 9.85
C ARG A 175 -0.80 25.34 9.82
N ARG A 176 0.09 26.23 9.33
CA ARG A 176 -0.21 27.66 9.20
C ARG A 176 -1.40 27.93 8.28
N ARG A 177 -1.47 27.24 7.13
CA ARG A 177 -2.60 27.35 6.20
C ARG A 177 -3.91 26.83 6.80
N GLN A 178 -3.86 25.81 7.64
CA GLN A 178 -5.04 25.29 8.35
C GLN A 178 -5.55 26.30 9.39
N ALA A 179 -4.65 26.88 10.19
CA ALA A 179 -4.99 27.90 11.19
C ALA A 179 -5.58 29.18 10.54
N GLN A 180 -5.02 29.64 9.42
CA GLN A 180 -5.54 30.80 8.69
C GLN A 180 -6.95 30.54 8.14
N ARG A 181 -7.21 29.34 7.60
CA ARG A 181 -8.53 28.96 7.08
C ARG A 181 -9.60 28.80 8.16
N SER A 182 -9.22 28.45 9.39
CA SER A 182 -10.15 28.44 10.53
C SER A 182 -10.47 29.84 11.05
N SER A 183 -9.51 30.77 11.01
CA SER A 183 -9.73 32.16 11.46
C SER A 183 -10.59 32.97 10.50
N THR A 184 -10.51 32.74 9.19
CA THR A 184 -11.35 33.44 8.19
C THR A 184 -12.80 32.95 8.14
N LYS A 185 -13.15 31.83 8.81
CA LYS A 185 -14.53 31.33 8.91
C LYS A 185 -15.30 31.84 10.12
N LEU A 186 -14.66 32.63 11.00
CA LEU A 186 -15.22 33.15 12.24
C LEU A 186 -15.46 34.68 12.20
N LEU A 187 -15.34 35.29 11.03
CA LEU A 187 -15.69 36.68 10.72
C LEU A 187 -16.76 36.66 9.62
#